data_AF-A0A9P9JQU7-F1
#
_entry.id   AF-A0A9P9JQU7-F1
#
_cell.length_a   1.000
_cell.length_b   1.000
_cell.length_c   1.000
_cell.angle_alpha   90.00
_cell.angle_beta   90.00
_cell.angle_gamma   90.00
#
_symmetry.space_group_name_H-M   'P 1'
#
loop_
_entity.id
_entity.type
_entity.pdbx_description
1 polymer ?
#
loop_
_entity_poly.entity_id
_entity_poly.type
_entity_poly.pdbx_seq_one_letter_code
_entity_poly.pdbx_strand_id
1 'polypeptide(L)'
;FIGQYGDRGEIPLVTFALNVDDQIYFSDYKPRAEAGKIARRPVMLSMNSNEFSSLLPWPSKSLENSYDQKAVNTGMIPFAVYSLLNSTTYRSRLHIPVYRFQNAAEFPNLKYYKWLGAYHGAETPLVFGSYGLLDHVSKTTDFQVEVSHLLQDHVLAFLEDPCGGPEKLGWEPMATSDVYGGFLRRFGGSSGKATERISGNEVDGVCSGAQEYETFP
;
A
#
# COMPACT_ATOMS: atom_id res chain seq x y z
N PHE A 1 -18.86 23.46 11.05
CA PHE A 1 -19.90 22.93 11.96
C PHE A 1 -19.42 21.68 12.70
N ILE A 2 -19.03 20.58 12.04
CA ILE A 2 -18.45 19.39 12.73
C ILE A 2 -16.95 19.54 13.04
N GLY A 3 -16.13 20.04 12.10
CA GLY A 3 -14.68 20.24 12.35
C GLY A 3 -14.40 21.11 13.56
N GLN A 4 -15.04 22.28 13.64
CA GLN A 4 -14.93 23.19 14.79
C GLN A 4 -15.41 22.61 16.13
N TYR A 5 -16.29 21.59 16.13
CA TYR A 5 -16.72 20.91 17.36
C TYR A 5 -15.60 20.01 17.90
N GLY A 6 -14.98 19.23 17.01
CA GLY A 6 -13.80 18.41 17.33
C GLY A 6 -12.58 19.25 17.72
N ASP A 7 -12.27 20.31 16.96
CA ASP A 7 -11.12 21.19 17.22
C ASP A 7 -11.19 21.90 18.57
N ARG A 8 -12.41 22.15 19.08
CA ARG A 8 -12.64 22.75 20.40
C ARG A 8 -12.59 21.75 21.56
N GLY A 9 -12.41 20.46 21.29
CA GLY A 9 -12.40 19.42 22.32
C GLY A 9 -13.74 19.24 23.03
N GLU A 10 -14.84 19.59 22.35
CA GLU A 10 -16.19 19.48 22.89
C GLU A 10 -16.55 18.01 23.16
N ILE A 11 -17.28 17.76 24.25
CA ILE A 11 -17.71 16.42 24.65
C ILE A 11 -19.25 16.29 24.62
N PRO A 12 -19.78 15.12 24.19
CA PRO A 12 -19.06 13.93 23.73
C PRO A 12 -18.44 14.10 22.33
N LEU A 13 -17.30 13.45 22.08
CA LEU A 13 -16.69 13.42 20.75
C LEU A 13 -17.69 12.92 19.71
N VAL A 14 -17.87 13.67 18.62
CA VAL A 14 -18.67 13.24 17.47
C VAL A 14 -17.73 12.53 16.50
N THR A 15 -17.92 11.22 16.33
CA THR A 15 -17.14 10.39 15.40
C THR A 15 -18.07 9.68 14.41
N PHE A 16 -17.63 9.59 13.16
CA PHE A 16 -18.28 8.80 12.11
C PHE A 16 -17.28 7.74 11.66
N ALA A 17 -17.45 6.52 12.17
CA ALA A 17 -16.59 5.38 11.88
C ALA A 17 -17.44 4.16 11.52
N LEU A 18 -16.79 3.16 10.91
CA LEU A 18 -17.41 1.84 10.74
C LEU A 18 -17.73 1.26 12.12
N ASN A 19 -18.99 0.89 12.31
CA ASN A 19 -19.45 0.22 13.53
C ASN A 19 -19.63 -1.26 13.22
N VAL A 20 -19.14 -2.12 14.12
CA VAL A 20 -19.35 -3.56 14.01
C VAL A 20 -20.84 -3.85 14.16
N ASP A 21 -21.43 -4.40 13.10
CA ASP A 21 -22.83 -4.81 13.04
C ASP A 21 -22.99 -6.32 12.82
N ASP A 22 -21.88 -7.03 12.58
CA ASP A 22 -21.81 -8.43 12.21
C ASP A 22 -22.69 -8.83 11.00
N GLN A 23 -23.02 -7.85 10.15
CA GLN A 23 -23.77 -8.02 8.91
C GLN A 23 -22.94 -7.62 7.68
N ILE A 24 -22.30 -6.45 7.76
CA ILE A 24 -21.43 -5.89 6.71
C ILE A 24 -20.03 -5.64 7.27
N TYR A 25 -19.93 -5.20 8.53
CA TYR A 25 -18.66 -5.03 9.24
C TYR A 25 -18.60 -5.99 10.43
N PHE A 26 -17.68 -6.96 10.34
CA PHE A 26 -17.65 -8.11 11.24
C PHE A 26 -16.57 -7.98 12.31
N SER A 27 -16.83 -8.53 13.50
CA SER A 27 -15.83 -8.61 14.57
C SER A 27 -14.83 -9.76 14.40
N ASP A 28 -15.15 -10.78 13.59
CA ASP A 28 -14.48 -12.09 13.56
C ASP A 28 -13.84 -12.44 12.20
N TYR A 29 -13.05 -11.53 11.63
CA TYR A 29 -12.43 -11.72 10.31
C TYR A 29 -11.57 -12.98 10.17
N LYS A 30 -10.81 -13.37 11.20
CA LYS A 30 -9.96 -14.58 11.14
C LYS A 30 -10.79 -15.88 11.04
N PRO A 31 -11.72 -16.19 11.97
CA PRO A 31 -12.61 -17.35 11.83
C PRO A 31 -13.38 -17.37 10.51
N ARG A 32 -13.83 -16.21 10.01
CA ARG A 32 -14.48 -16.10 8.70
C ARG A 32 -13.57 -16.47 7.55
N ALA A 33 -12.34 -15.97 7.56
CA ALA A 33 -11.33 -16.30 6.57
C ALA A 33 -10.98 -17.80 6.58
N GLU A 34 -10.82 -18.39 7.76
CA GLU A 34 -10.59 -19.83 7.96
C GLU A 34 -11.78 -20.68 7.47
N ALA A 35 -13.02 -20.21 7.67
CA ALA A 35 -14.23 -20.82 7.12
C ALA A 35 -14.43 -20.56 5.61
N GLY A 36 -13.50 -19.88 4.94
CA GLY A 36 -13.57 -19.59 3.51
C GLY A 36 -14.63 -18.56 3.12
N LYS A 37 -15.14 -17.77 4.08
CA LYS A 37 -16.11 -16.67 3.87
C LYS A 37 -15.41 -15.43 3.31
N ILE A 38 -14.76 -15.60 2.16
CA ILE A 38 -14.06 -14.57 1.40
C ILE A 38 -14.66 -14.52 0.00
N ALA A 39 -14.83 -13.32 -0.55
CA ALA A 39 -15.31 -13.15 -1.92
C ALA A 39 -14.40 -13.89 -2.91
N ARG A 40 -15.00 -14.77 -3.74
CA ARG A 40 -14.31 -15.61 -4.73
C ARG A 40 -14.07 -14.86 -6.04
N ARG A 41 -13.35 -13.73 -5.95
CA ARG A 41 -13.02 -12.87 -7.10
C ARG A 41 -11.53 -12.53 -7.05
N PRO A 42 -10.83 -12.49 -8.20
CA PRO A 42 -9.47 -11.97 -8.24
C PRO A 42 -9.40 -10.59 -7.60
N VAL A 43 -8.27 -10.30 -6.95
CA VAL A 43 -8.09 -9.03 -6.26
C VAL A 43 -6.70 -8.48 -6.54
N MET A 44 -6.64 -7.16 -6.72
CA MET A 44 -5.41 -6.39 -6.70
C MET A 44 -5.25 -5.77 -5.31
N LEU A 45 -4.09 -5.96 -4.70
CA LEU A 45 -3.77 -5.44 -3.37
C LEU A 45 -2.47 -4.65 -3.42
N SER A 46 -2.46 -3.47 -2.81
CA SER A 46 -1.30 -2.58 -2.85
C SER A 46 -0.94 -2.01 -1.49
N MET A 47 0.31 -1.57 -1.38
CA MET A 47 0.74 -0.62 -0.36
C MET A 47 1.85 0.28 -0.90
N ASN A 48 2.04 1.41 -0.26
CA ASN A 48 3.24 2.24 -0.35
C ASN A 48 4.34 1.71 0.58
N SER A 49 5.61 1.98 0.30
CA SER A 49 6.71 1.46 1.14
C SER A 49 6.83 2.14 2.51
N ASN A 50 6.27 3.34 2.66
CA ASN A 50 6.25 4.10 3.91
C ASN A 50 4.83 4.57 4.28
N GLU A 51 3.82 3.72 4.08
CA GLU A 51 2.38 3.99 4.28
C GLU A 51 2.06 4.88 5.49
N PHE A 52 2.64 4.58 6.65
CA PHE A 52 2.19 5.19 7.90
C PHE A 52 2.83 6.56 8.18
N SER A 53 3.75 7.03 7.34
CA SER A 53 4.51 8.26 7.58
C SER A 53 3.59 9.50 7.60
N SER A 54 2.58 9.55 6.74
CA SER A 54 1.59 10.64 6.70
C SER A 54 0.41 10.46 7.66
N LEU A 55 0.31 9.30 8.34
CA LEU A 55 -0.81 8.93 9.20
C LEU A 55 -0.53 9.14 10.70
N LEU A 56 0.74 9.37 11.06
CA LEU A 56 1.07 9.91 12.37
C LEU A 56 0.62 11.39 12.45
N PRO A 57 0.33 11.92 13.67
CA PRO A 57 0.24 13.36 13.86
C PRO A 57 1.45 14.04 13.21
N TRP A 58 1.31 15.23 12.65
CA TRP A 58 2.42 15.91 11.98
C TRP A 58 3.35 16.59 13.00
N PRO A 59 4.67 16.69 12.74
CA PRO A 59 5.61 17.20 13.72
C PRO A 59 5.42 18.71 13.91
N SER A 60 4.84 19.10 15.05
CA SER A 60 4.40 20.47 15.31
C SER A 60 5.52 21.50 15.45
N LYS A 61 6.77 21.07 15.68
CA LYS A 61 7.93 21.94 15.90
C LYS A 61 8.81 22.13 14.66
N SER A 62 8.87 21.15 13.77
CA SER A 62 9.68 21.21 12.55
C SER A 62 9.15 20.20 11.56
N LEU A 63 8.62 20.68 10.44
CA LEU A 63 8.13 19.84 9.34
C LEU A 63 9.28 19.24 8.52
N GLU A 64 10.48 19.82 8.61
CA GLU A 64 11.68 19.32 7.95
C GLU A 64 12.28 18.10 8.67
N ASN A 65 12.00 17.94 9.96
CA ASN A 65 12.50 16.83 10.76
C ASN A 65 11.48 15.68 10.78
N SER A 66 11.97 14.46 10.56
CA SER A 66 11.14 13.26 10.53
C SER A 66 10.70 12.82 11.93
N TYR A 67 9.67 11.96 11.96
CA TYR A 67 9.49 11.02 13.08
C TYR A 67 10.64 10.02 13.14
N ASP A 68 10.79 9.39 14.31
CA ASP A 68 11.55 8.15 14.40
C ASP A 68 10.91 7.13 13.45
N GLN A 69 11.67 6.64 12.46
CA GLN A 69 11.19 5.64 11.50
C GLN A 69 10.69 4.38 12.22
N LYS A 70 11.20 4.07 13.41
CA LYS A 70 10.69 3.00 14.25
C LYS A 70 9.24 3.23 14.69
N ALA A 71 8.86 4.48 14.98
CA ALA A 71 7.48 4.84 15.31
C ALA A 71 6.55 4.65 14.11
N VAL A 72 7.02 5.06 12.91
CA VAL A 72 6.29 4.82 11.65
C VAL A 72 6.12 3.33 11.40
N ASN A 73 7.20 2.54 11.49
CA ASN A 73 7.18 1.10 11.27
C ASN A 73 6.30 0.35 12.28
N THR A 74 6.21 0.84 13.52
CA THR A 74 5.31 0.28 14.56
C THR A 74 3.84 0.32 14.13
N GLY A 75 3.42 1.37 13.42
CA GLY A 75 2.07 1.46 12.84
C GLY A 75 1.95 0.77 11.48
N MET A 76 2.94 0.98 10.61
CA MET A 76 2.97 0.49 9.24
C MET A 76 2.89 -1.04 9.13
N ILE A 77 3.68 -1.76 9.94
CA ILE A 77 3.76 -3.21 9.88
C ILE A 77 2.40 -3.88 10.17
N PRO A 78 1.70 -3.60 11.29
CA PRO A 78 0.38 -4.18 11.52
C PRO A 78 -0.70 -3.62 10.57
N PHE A 79 -0.63 -2.33 10.22
CA PHE A 79 -1.64 -1.68 9.38
C PHE A 79 -1.62 -2.23 7.95
N ALA A 80 -0.45 -2.26 7.31
CA ALA A 80 -0.29 -2.63 5.91
C ALA A 80 0.26 -4.05 5.75
N VAL A 81 1.51 -4.31 6.18
CA VAL A 81 2.22 -5.56 5.86
C VAL A 81 1.46 -6.79 6.36
N TYR A 82 1.12 -6.84 7.65
CA TYR A 82 0.43 -7.99 8.25
C TYR A 82 -0.96 -8.20 7.67
N SER A 83 -1.71 -7.10 7.50
CA SER A 83 -3.05 -7.13 6.92
C SER A 83 -3.04 -7.66 5.49
N LEU A 84 -2.09 -7.20 4.67
CA LEU A 84 -1.96 -7.62 3.27
C LEU A 84 -1.45 -9.06 3.15
N LEU A 85 -0.46 -9.47 3.96
CA LEU A 85 0.01 -10.86 4.00
C LEU A 85 -1.13 -11.82 4.37
N ASN A 86 -1.91 -11.49 5.40
CA ASN A 86 -3.06 -12.30 5.81
C ASN A 86 -4.12 -12.38 4.71
N SER A 87 -4.50 -11.22 4.16
CA SER A 87 -5.48 -11.11 3.07
C SER A 87 -5.08 -11.93 1.84
N THR A 88 -3.79 -11.93 1.51
CA THR A 88 -3.20 -12.70 0.41
C THR A 88 -3.19 -14.19 0.72
N THR A 89 -2.72 -14.58 1.90
CA THR A 89 -2.60 -15.97 2.33
C THR A 89 -3.94 -16.70 2.36
N TYR A 90 -4.99 -16.08 2.90
CA TYR A 90 -6.30 -16.73 2.93
C TYR A 90 -6.93 -16.82 1.53
N ARG A 91 -6.71 -15.83 0.66
CA ARG A 91 -7.22 -15.88 -0.72
C ARG A 91 -6.48 -16.89 -1.59
N SER A 92 -5.15 -16.96 -1.48
CA SER A 92 -4.33 -17.90 -2.25
C SER A 92 -4.63 -19.36 -1.89
N ARG A 93 -4.82 -19.68 -0.59
CA ARG A 93 -5.27 -21.01 -0.11
C ARG A 93 -6.62 -21.45 -0.70
N LEU A 94 -7.41 -20.48 -1.14
CA LEU A 94 -8.73 -20.66 -1.73
C LEU A 94 -8.71 -20.63 -3.26
N HIS A 95 -7.50 -20.64 -3.86
CA HIS A 95 -7.25 -20.51 -5.30
C HIS A 95 -7.86 -19.24 -5.91
N ILE A 96 -7.96 -18.17 -5.11
CA ILE A 96 -8.38 -16.86 -5.58
C ILE A 96 -7.12 -16.11 -6.03
N PRO A 97 -7.02 -15.64 -7.29
CA PRO A 97 -5.86 -14.87 -7.75
C PRO A 97 -5.68 -13.58 -6.94
N VAL A 98 -4.46 -13.33 -6.48
CA VAL A 98 -4.08 -12.11 -5.76
C VAL A 98 -2.89 -11.48 -6.44
N TYR A 99 -3.10 -10.32 -7.06
CA TYR A 99 -2.04 -9.56 -7.71
C TYR A 99 -1.59 -8.46 -6.76
N ARG A 100 -0.37 -8.59 -6.22
CA ARG A 100 0.17 -7.60 -5.27
C ARG A 100 1.17 -6.66 -5.92
N PHE A 101 1.14 -5.41 -5.49
CA PHE A 101 2.24 -4.48 -5.73
C PHE A 101 2.60 -3.62 -4.52
N GLN A 102 3.86 -3.18 -4.48
CA GLN A 102 4.37 -2.18 -3.56
C GLN A 102 4.76 -0.94 -4.37
N ASN A 103 4.21 0.23 -4.06
CA ASN A 103 4.72 1.49 -4.56
C ASN A 103 5.89 1.94 -3.67
N ALA A 104 7.10 1.95 -4.23
CA ALA A 104 8.29 2.52 -3.60
C ALA A 104 8.75 3.80 -4.31
N ALA A 105 7.96 4.30 -5.25
CA ALA A 105 8.33 5.43 -6.06
C ALA A 105 8.30 6.74 -5.26
N GLU A 106 9.37 7.52 -5.39
CA GLU A 106 9.57 8.76 -4.66
C GLU A 106 9.91 9.89 -5.63
N PHE A 107 8.97 10.81 -5.82
CA PHE A 107 9.16 11.95 -6.71
C PHE A 107 9.13 13.28 -5.95
N PRO A 108 10.03 14.24 -6.26
CA PRO A 108 10.10 15.51 -5.54
C PRO A 108 8.78 16.29 -5.49
N ASN A 109 7.92 16.16 -6.50
CA ASN A 109 6.59 16.79 -6.53
C ASN A 109 5.54 16.05 -5.70
N LEU A 110 5.77 14.78 -5.34
CA LEU A 110 4.86 13.98 -4.51
C LEU A 110 5.29 13.99 -3.04
N LYS A 111 6.60 14.05 -2.75
CA LYS A 111 7.16 14.05 -1.38
C LYS A 111 7.89 15.35 -1.05
N TYR A 112 7.12 16.40 -0.73
CA TYR A 112 7.71 17.68 -0.32
C TYR A 112 8.69 17.52 0.85
N TYR A 113 8.30 16.72 1.86
CA TYR A 113 9.18 16.34 2.96
C TYR A 113 9.84 14.99 2.68
N LYS A 114 11.18 14.95 2.71
CA LYS A 114 11.96 13.75 2.36
C LYS A 114 11.57 12.52 3.18
N TRP A 115 11.21 12.72 4.44
CA TRP A 115 10.86 11.64 5.36
C TRP A 115 9.52 10.96 5.08
N LEU A 116 8.67 11.56 4.23
CA LEU A 116 7.41 10.93 3.82
C LEU A 116 7.68 9.65 3.02
N GLY A 117 8.70 9.64 2.16
CA GLY A 117 8.91 8.56 1.20
C GLY A 117 7.69 8.32 0.31
N ALA A 118 7.44 7.06 -0.05
CA ALA A 118 6.15 6.63 -0.58
C ALA A 118 5.16 6.50 0.61
N TYR A 119 4.47 7.60 0.94
CA TYR A 119 3.50 7.68 2.03
C TYR A 119 2.09 7.23 1.60
N HIS A 120 1.14 7.19 2.54
CA HIS A 120 -0.25 6.85 2.25
C HIS A 120 -0.86 7.73 1.13
N GLY A 121 -1.21 7.10 0.01
CA GLY A 121 -1.81 7.77 -1.15
C GLY A 121 -0.79 8.34 -2.16
N ALA A 122 0.52 8.15 -1.95
CA ALA A 122 1.55 8.63 -2.87
C ALA A 122 1.47 8.00 -4.28
N GLU A 123 0.90 6.81 -4.40
CA GLU A 123 0.63 6.13 -5.67
C GLU A 123 -0.58 6.71 -6.40
N THR A 124 -1.51 7.38 -5.70
CA THR A 124 -2.78 7.83 -6.28
C THR A 124 -2.57 8.78 -7.47
N PRO A 125 -1.72 9.83 -7.40
CA PRO A 125 -1.45 10.68 -8.56
C PRO A 125 -0.80 9.94 -9.72
N LEU A 126 -0.06 8.86 -9.46
CA LEU A 126 0.56 8.02 -10.49
C LEU A 126 -0.47 7.12 -11.16
N VAL A 127 -1.41 6.53 -10.40
CA VAL A 127 -2.52 5.73 -10.96
C VAL A 127 -3.41 6.60 -11.84
N PHE A 128 -3.76 7.81 -11.41
CA PHE A 128 -4.66 8.70 -12.15
C PHE A 128 -3.97 9.59 -13.20
N GLY A 129 -2.64 9.56 -13.30
CA GLY A 129 -1.91 10.41 -14.25
C GLY A 129 -1.99 11.91 -13.90
N SER A 130 -2.28 12.24 -12.63
CA SER A 130 -2.53 13.60 -12.17
C SER A 130 -1.31 14.25 -11.49
N TYR A 131 -0.15 13.59 -11.53
CA TYR A 131 1.10 14.08 -10.92
C TYR A 131 1.56 15.44 -11.47
N GLY A 132 1.26 15.74 -12.74
CA GLY A 132 1.59 17.04 -13.36
C GLY A 132 0.89 18.24 -12.72
N LEU A 133 -0.19 18.02 -11.96
CA LEU A 133 -0.83 19.09 -11.16
C LEU A 133 0.10 19.64 -10.08
N LEU A 134 1.12 18.87 -9.69
CA LEU A 134 2.11 19.22 -8.67
C LEU A 134 3.41 19.77 -9.28
N ASP A 135 3.44 20.09 -10.58
CA ASP A 135 4.62 20.66 -11.26
C ASP A 135 5.07 22.03 -10.74
N HIS A 136 4.21 22.70 -9.97
CA HIS A 136 4.54 23.93 -9.27
C HIS A 136 5.39 23.69 -8.01
N VAL A 137 5.40 22.47 -7.47
CA VAL A 137 6.28 22.03 -6.37
C VAL A 137 7.64 21.61 -6.93
N SER A 138 7.64 20.73 -7.93
CA SER A 138 8.84 20.32 -8.66
C SER A 138 8.43 19.76 -10.02
N LYS A 139 9.29 19.87 -11.03
CA LYS A 139 8.97 19.38 -12.37
C LYS A 139 8.88 17.86 -12.39
N THR A 140 7.80 17.34 -12.98
CA THR A 140 7.69 15.93 -13.35
C THR A 140 8.91 15.49 -14.16
N THR A 141 9.45 14.32 -13.82
CA THR A 141 10.59 13.73 -14.53
C THR A 141 10.12 12.67 -15.53
N ASP A 142 10.94 12.36 -16.53
CA ASP A 142 10.64 11.27 -17.48
C ASP A 142 10.48 9.91 -16.76
N PHE A 143 11.30 9.67 -15.73
CA PHE A 143 11.18 8.47 -14.88
C PHE A 143 9.83 8.41 -14.13
N GLN A 144 9.29 9.56 -13.72
CA GLN A 144 7.96 9.63 -13.11
C GLN A 144 6.85 9.26 -14.10
N VAL A 145 6.96 9.74 -15.34
CA VAL A 145 6.03 9.38 -16.41
C VAL A 145 6.10 7.87 -16.69
N GLU A 146 7.32 7.30 -16.78
CA GLU A 146 7.52 5.87 -17.00
C GLU A 146 6.89 5.01 -15.89
N VAL A 147 7.16 5.33 -14.62
CA VAL A 147 6.57 4.64 -13.47
C VAL A 147 5.05 4.74 -13.48
N SER A 148 4.51 5.92 -13.76
CA SER A 148 3.05 6.13 -13.81
C SER A 148 2.39 5.31 -14.92
N HIS A 149 2.94 5.35 -16.13
CA HIS A 149 2.40 4.59 -17.26
C HIS A 149 2.44 3.08 -16.99
N LEU A 150 3.55 2.56 -16.45
CA LEU A 150 3.63 1.15 -16.08
C LEU A 150 2.62 0.78 -14.98
N LEU A 151 2.44 1.63 -13.97
CA LEU A 151 1.43 1.40 -12.94
C LEU A 151 0.02 1.38 -13.54
N GLN A 152 -0.28 2.32 -14.45
CA GLN A 152 -1.54 2.38 -15.18
C GLN A 152 -1.77 1.15 -16.06
N ASP A 153 -0.76 0.68 -16.79
CA ASP A 153 -0.85 -0.53 -17.60
C ASP A 153 -1.19 -1.76 -16.75
N HIS A 154 -0.59 -1.89 -15.56
CA HIS A 154 -0.89 -2.99 -14.65
C HIS A 154 -2.29 -2.89 -14.05
N VAL A 155 -2.72 -1.69 -13.67
CA VAL A 155 -4.09 -1.45 -13.17
C VAL A 155 -5.11 -1.74 -14.28
N LEU A 156 -4.87 -1.24 -15.50
CA LEU A 156 -5.76 -1.46 -16.65
C LEU A 156 -5.84 -2.94 -17.00
N ALA A 157 -4.71 -3.64 -17.07
CA ALA A 157 -4.69 -5.07 -17.34
C ALA A 157 -5.53 -5.87 -16.34
N PHE A 158 -5.45 -5.52 -15.05
CA PHE A 158 -6.32 -6.13 -14.03
C PHE A 158 -7.80 -5.77 -14.21
N LEU A 159 -8.12 -4.53 -14.57
CA LEU A 159 -9.51 -4.09 -14.76
C LEU A 159 -10.17 -4.70 -16.01
N GLU A 160 -9.43 -4.85 -17.11
CA GLU A 160 -9.93 -5.43 -18.37
C GLU A 160 -10.13 -6.94 -18.25
N ASP A 161 -9.16 -7.64 -17.65
CA ASP A 161 -9.19 -9.08 -17.47
C ASP A 161 -8.53 -9.44 -16.13
N PRO A 162 -9.28 -9.48 -15.03
CA PRO A 162 -8.73 -9.73 -13.70
C PRO A 162 -8.22 -11.17 -13.51
N CYS A 163 -8.42 -12.07 -14.47
CA CYS A 163 -7.92 -13.45 -14.42
C CYS A 163 -6.66 -13.66 -15.26
N GLY A 164 -6.51 -12.98 -16.41
CA GLY A 164 -5.39 -13.21 -17.33
C GLY A 164 -4.70 -11.96 -17.85
N GLY A 165 -5.22 -10.77 -17.56
CA GLY A 165 -4.62 -9.49 -17.95
C GLY A 165 -3.25 -9.26 -17.29
N PRO A 166 -3.13 -9.33 -15.95
CA PRO A 166 -1.85 -9.19 -15.27
C PRO A 166 -0.77 -10.18 -15.74
N GLU A 167 -1.13 -11.43 -16.04
CA GLU A 167 -0.19 -12.47 -16.49
C GLU A 167 0.43 -12.14 -17.85
N LYS A 168 -0.27 -11.41 -18.73
CA LYS A 168 0.29 -10.90 -19.99
C LYS A 168 1.42 -9.87 -19.76
N LEU A 169 1.47 -9.25 -18.58
CA LEU A 169 2.56 -8.37 -18.12
C LEU A 169 3.58 -9.11 -17.25
N GLY A 170 3.50 -10.44 -17.19
CA GLY A 170 4.32 -11.30 -16.33
C GLY A 170 4.08 -11.09 -14.83
N TRP A 171 2.96 -10.47 -14.45
CA TRP A 171 2.57 -10.24 -13.07
C TRP A 171 1.68 -11.39 -12.61
N GLU A 172 2.32 -12.44 -12.10
CA GLU A 172 1.66 -13.66 -11.66
C GLU A 172 0.89 -13.47 -10.33
N PRO A 173 -0.19 -14.23 -10.10
CA PRO A 173 -0.83 -14.28 -8.80
C PRO A 173 0.15 -14.73 -7.72
N MET A 174 0.17 -14.02 -6.58
CA MET A 174 1.04 -14.36 -5.47
C MET A 174 0.49 -15.52 -4.65
N ALA A 175 1.28 -16.59 -4.51
CA ALA A 175 1.07 -17.66 -3.54
C ALA A 175 2.09 -17.54 -2.40
N THR A 176 1.62 -17.26 -1.19
CA THR A 176 2.49 -17.07 0.00
C THR A 176 3.12 -18.37 0.51
N SER A 177 2.69 -19.51 -0.01
CA SER A 177 3.30 -20.82 0.22
C SER A 177 4.55 -21.09 -0.64
N ASP A 178 4.80 -20.26 -1.66
CA ASP A 178 5.92 -20.48 -2.57
C ASP A 178 7.26 -20.08 -1.94
N VAL A 179 8.35 -20.50 -2.58
CA VAL A 179 9.71 -20.13 -2.16
C VAL A 179 9.82 -18.61 -2.08
N TYR A 180 10.49 -18.13 -1.04
CA TYR A 180 10.64 -16.70 -0.72
C TYR A 180 9.33 -15.94 -0.48
N GLY A 181 8.25 -16.66 -0.12
CA GLY A 181 6.95 -16.06 0.18
C GLY A 181 6.14 -15.70 -1.06
N GLY A 182 6.51 -16.21 -2.25
CA GLY A 182 5.91 -15.80 -3.53
C GLY A 182 6.53 -14.51 -4.07
N PHE A 183 5.86 -13.88 -5.02
CA PHE A 183 6.38 -12.68 -5.69
C PHE A 183 5.31 -11.62 -5.87
N LEU A 184 5.75 -10.35 -5.87
CA LEU A 184 4.91 -9.19 -6.13
C LEU A 184 5.66 -8.18 -7.01
N ARG A 185 4.95 -7.15 -7.48
CA ARG A 185 5.54 -6.06 -8.28
C ARG A 185 5.94 -4.89 -7.39
N ARG A 186 7.16 -4.37 -7.53
CA ARG A 186 7.53 -3.05 -6.98
C ARG A 186 7.52 -2.03 -8.11
N PHE A 187 7.03 -0.82 -7.82
CA PHE A 187 7.09 0.32 -8.74
C PHE A 187 8.02 1.40 -8.17
N GLY A 188 8.98 1.85 -8.97
CA GLY A 188 10.05 2.74 -8.52
C GLY A 188 10.90 2.13 -7.39
N GLY A 189 11.53 3.01 -6.60
CA GLY A 189 12.39 2.65 -5.48
C GLY A 189 13.87 2.88 -5.75
N SER A 190 14.71 2.40 -4.83
CA SER A 190 16.16 2.63 -4.80
C SER A 190 16.92 1.90 -5.92
N SER A 191 16.31 0.86 -6.51
CA SER A 191 16.86 0.12 -7.65
C SER A 191 16.94 0.94 -8.94
N GLY A 192 16.21 2.06 -9.02
CA GLY A 192 16.13 2.92 -10.20
C GLY A 192 15.32 2.31 -11.36
N LYS A 193 14.66 1.16 -11.15
CA LYS A 193 13.78 0.56 -12.15
C LYS A 193 12.37 1.10 -11.99
N ALA A 194 11.68 1.31 -13.11
CA ALA A 194 10.30 1.78 -13.06
C ALA A 194 9.34 0.70 -12.52
N THR A 195 9.63 -0.57 -12.79
CA THR A 195 8.98 -1.73 -12.16
C THR A 195 9.95 -2.90 -12.02
N GLU A 196 9.76 -3.74 -10.99
CA GLU A 196 10.49 -5.00 -10.87
C GLU A 196 9.70 -6.08 -10.12
N ARG A 197 10.10 -7.33 -10.36
CA ARG A 197 9.64 -8.50 -9.60
C ARG A 197 10.48 -8.62 -8.34
N ILE A 198 9.83 -8.60 -7.19
CA ILE A 198 10.48 -8.83 -5.88
C ILE A 198 9.88 -10.04 -5.19
N SER A 199 10.62 -10.61 -4.24
CA SER A 199 10.12 -11.69 -3.40
C SER A 199 9.14 -11.16 -2.34
N GLY A 200 8.20 -12.01 -1.91
CA GLY A 200 7.30 -11.69 -0.82
C GLY A 200 8.06 -11.39 0.48
N ASN A 201 9.16 -12.10 0.73
CA ASN A 201 10.00 -11.92 1.92
C ASN A 201 10.62 -10.52 2.03
N GLU A 202 10.89 -9.82 0.92
CA GLU A 202 11.40 -8.43 0.96
C GLU A 202 10.39 -7.45 1.57
N VAL A 203 9.10 -7.82 1.62
CA VAL A 203 8.03 -7.00 2.18
C VAL A 203 7.48 -7.63 3.47
N ASP A 204 7.14 -8.90 3.40
CA ASP A 204 6.44 -9.66 4.44
C ASP A 204 7.39 -10.42 5.37
N GLY A 205 8.70 -10.44 5.10
CA GLY A 205 9.69 -11.17 5.90
C GLY A 205 9.72 -10.71 7.36
N VAL A 206 9.41 -9.43 7.60
CA VAL A 206 9.28 -8.86 8.94
C VAL A 206 8.20 -9.55 9.78
N CYS A 207 7.16 -10.13 9.17
CA CYS A 207 6.09 -10.84 9.88
C CYS A 207 6.55 -12.14 10.55
N SER A 208 7.62 -12.73 10.03
CA SER A 208 8.17 -14.00 10.52
C SER A 208 9.54 -13.83 11.20
N GLY A 209 10.05 -12.59 11.26
CA GLY A 209 11.41 -12.32 11.69
C GLY A 209 12.48 -12.79 10.70
N ALA A 210 12.10 -13.10 9.45
CA ALA A 210 13.02 -13.54 8.41
C ALA A 210 13.89 -12.40 7.87
N GLN A 211 13.36 -11.17 7.85
CA GLN A 211 14.04 -9.95 7.39
C GLN A 211 13.53 -8.73 8.16
N GLU A 212 14.34 -7.67 8.21
CA GLU A 212 13.87 -6.35 8.65
C GLU A 212 13.04 -5.68 7.55
N TYR A 213 12.11 -4.80 7.94
CA TYR A 213 11.31 -4.07 6.97
C TYR A 213 12.09 -2.91 6.37
N GLU A 214 12.27 -2.90 5.04
CA GLU A 214 12.93 -1.82 4.32
C GLU A 214 11.93 -0.74 3.89
N THR A 215 12.00 0.43 4.54
CA THR A 215 11.09 1.55 4.28
C THR A 215 11.36 2.26 2.95
N PHE A 216 12.64 2.33 2.56
CA PHE A 216 13.11 3.03 1.35
C PHE A 216 13.81 2.05 0.41
N PRO A 217 13.10 1.01 -0.06
CA PRO A 217 13.68 -0.02 -0.91
C PRO A 217 13.81 0.45 -2.35
#